data_AF-A0A914LT65-F1
#
_entry.id   AF-A0A914LT65-F1
#
_cell.length_a   1.000
_cell.length_b   1.000
_cell.length_c   1.000
_cell.angle_alpha   90.00
_cell.angle_beta   90.00
_cell.angle_gamma   90.00
#
_symmetry.space_group_name_H-M   'P 1'
#
loop_
_entity.id
_entity.type
_entity.pdbx_description
1 polymer ?
#
loop_
_entity_poly.entity_id
_entity_poly.type
_entity_poly.pdbx_seq_one_letter_code
_entity_poly.pdbx_strand_id
1 'polypeptide(L)'
;MEPILFASPKHFVNGHVVKVGLKNNELFVAYRDKTLLEVWSVNCYIPSSWQQLFKQEYHDLFYAKCTLSIEQNAIFVLVAAFFGRDGGVCILRYNLDNHLLEEFSLDSEEAYKFEEVTLERVGLGCGHKERQLFLYDRTMVTGQIPFWNIYLNEEKMTFSVNSLPILDEENICENCTRFPVVINGDKRRALRISNDYKVFIYNSDSESWELFNVDDGKSGLDLSYFAVRGLNETFGRNWHRITVIESKLSIFVDGDFCFFKVLRNGEHFFFKFTISIKECTYRLENCGCISLDKRLETLCFLSCSKLKIAFVNKHIVGFVAIQPPELREICFWAIQKEYFVKRTCDNLWKGGKTEKELRKILSINSNLKLID
;
A
#
# COMPACT_ATOMS: atom_id res chain seq x y z
N MET A 1 5.66 19.12 -8.63
CA MET A 1 4.85 18.66 -9.78
C MET A 1 3.41 18.57 -9.31
N GLU A 2 2.44 19.08 -10.07
CA GLU A 2 1.02 18.97 -9.67
C GLU A 2 0.56 17.50 -9.66
N PRO A 3 -0.35 17.12 -8.76
CA PRO A 3 -0.87 15.76 -8.73
C PRO A 3 -1.70 15.47 -9.97
N ILE A 4 -1.60 14.25 -10.48
CA ILE A 4 -2.48 13.78 -11.56
C ILE A 4 -3.73 13.18 -10.92
N LEU A 5 -4.89 13.80 -11.14
CA LEU A 5 -6.16 13.41 -10.48
C LEU A 5 -7.13 12.75 -11.45
N PHE A 6 -7.63 11.56 -11.12
CA PHE A 6 -8.68 10.86 -11.86
C PHE A 6 -9.93 10.66 -11.01
N ALA A 7 -11.08 10.55 -11.66
CA ALA A 7 -12.30 10.06 -11.02
C ALA A 7 -12.23 8.53 -10.84
N SER A 8 -12.65 8.05 -9.68
CA SER A 8 -12.87 6.62 -9.43
C SER A 8 -14.14 6.12 -10.14
N PRO A 9 -14.28 4.81 -10.39
CA PRO A 9 -15.53 4.22 -10.88
C PRO A 9 -16.74 4.63 -10.02
N LYS A 10 -17.87 4.92 -10.67
CA LYS A 10 -19.03 5.53 -9.99
C LYS A 10 -19.58 4.69 -8.84
N HIS A 11 -19.56 3.37 -8.95
CA HIS A 11 -20.12 2.48 -7.93
C HIS A 11 -19.27 2.38 -6.67
N PHE A 12 -17.99 2.81 -6.71
CA PHE A 12 -17.11 2.78 -5.54
C PHE A 12 -17.66 3.58 -4.37
N VAL A 13 -18.49 4.59 -4.62
CA VAL A 13 -19.10 5.44 -3.59
C VAL A 13 -20.03 4.68 -2.64
N ASN A 14 -20.53 3.52 -3.07
CA ASN A 14 -21.50 2.69 -2.34
C ASN A 14 -20.86 1.64 -1.43
N GLY A 15 -19.54 1.50 -1.47
CA GLY A 15 -18.81 0.48 -0.71
C GLY A 15 -17.51 0.98 -0.11
N HIS A 16 -16.60 0.04 0.12
CA HIS A 16 -15.28 0.29 0.67
C HIS A 16 -14.21 0.06 -0.38
N VAL A 17 -13.38 1.07 -0.61
CA VAL A 17 -12.17 0.92 -1.41
C VAL A 17 -11.01 0.58 -0.48
N VAL A 18 -10.22 -0.42 -0.85
CA VAL A 18 -9.09 -0.93 -0.09
C VAL A 18 -7.83 -0.90 -0.96
N LYS A 19 -6.70 -0.60 -0.32
CA LYS A 19 -5.37 -0.67 -0.93
C LYS A 19 -5.06 -2.09 -1.37
N VAL A 20 -4.57 -2.24 -2.60
CA VAL A 20 -3.89 -3.46 -3.05
C VAL A 20 -2.40 -3.19 -3.20
N GLY A 21 -2.01 -2.26 -4.07
CA GLY A 21 -0.60 -1.90 -4.27
C GLY A 21 -0.39 -1.07 -5.55
N LEU A 22 0.86 -0.65 -5.77
CA LEU A 22 1.26 0.14 -6.94
C LEU A 22 2.52 -0.48 -7.55
N LYS A 23 2.42 -0.98 -8.78
CA LYS A 23 3.57 -1.53 -9.53
C LYS A 23 3.83 -0.67 -10.75
N ASN A 24 5.02 -0.09 -10.81
CA ASN A 24 5.43 0.82 -11.87
C ASN A 24 4.43 1.99 -12.03
N ASN A 25 3.65 1.95 -13.12
CA ASN A 25 2.67 2.95 -13.51
C ASN A 25 1.23 2.41 -13.46
N GLU A 26 1.01 1.29 -12.78
CA GLU A 26 -0.30 0.66 -12.65
C GLU A 26 -0.67 0.57 -11.16
N LEU A 27 -1.76 1.23 -10.80
CA LEU A 27 -2.34 1.19 -9.47
C LEU A 27 -3.38 0.08 -9.41
N PHE A 28 -3.33 -0.72 -8.35
CA PHE A 28 -4.31 -1.74 -8.04
C PHE A 28 -5.11 -1.35 -6.81
N VAL A 29 -6.43 -1.49 -6.90
CA VAL A 29 -7.37 -1.17 -5.82
C VAL A 29 -8.43 -2.24 -5.75
N ALA A 30 -8.89 -2.54 -4.54
CA ALA A 30 -10.03 -3.41 -4.33
C ALA A 30 -11.25 -2.58 -3.96
N TYR A 31 -12.40 -2.92 -4.52
CA TYR A 31 -13.70 -2.46 -4.06
C TYR A 31 -14.40 -3.63 -3.38
N ARG A 32 -15.05 -3.37 -2.24
CA ARG A 32 -15.94 -4.35 -1.62
C ARG A 32 -17.18 -3.73 -1.01
N ASP A 33 -18.25 -4.50 -1.00
CA ASP A 33 -19.40 -4.30 -0.11
C ASP A 33 -19.66 -5.58 0.70
N LYS A 34 -20.89 -5.79 1.17
CA LYS A 34 -21.25 -6.99 1.96
C LYS A 34 -21.43 -8.24 1.12
N THR A 35 -21.51 -8.13 -0.20
CA THR A 35 -21.83 -9.25 -1.10
C THR A 35 -20.85 -9.39 -2.24
N LEU A 36 -19.93 -8.43 -2.37
CA LEU A 36 -19.10 -8.31 -3.56
C LEU A 36 -17.67 -7.91 -3.21
N LEU A 37 -16.71 -8.57 -3.86
CA LEU A 37 -15.32 -8.15 -3.96
C LEU A 37 -14.95 -7.98 -5.42
N GLU A 38 -14.33 -6.86 -5.74
CA GLU A 38 -13.77 -6.58 -7.05
C GLU A 38 -12.34 -6.07 -6.89
N VAL A 39 -11.46 -6.46 -7.81
CA VAL A 39 -10.13 -5.86 -7.92
C VAL A 39 -10.03 -5.17 -9.26
N TRP A 40 -9.53 -3.94 -9.24
CA TRP A 40 -9.41 -3.06 -10.39
C TRP A 40 -7.98 -2.58 -10.55
N SER A 41 -7.58 -2.31 -11.78
CA SER A 41 -6.36 -1.58 -12.10
C SER A 41 -6.66 -0.27 -12.81
N VAL A 42 -5.73 0.69 -12.70
CA VAL A 42 -5.73 1.92 -13.49
C VAL A 42 -4.29 2.38 -13.73
N ASN A 43 -4.00 2.77 -14.96
CA ASN A 43 -2.72 3.35 -15.33
C ASN A 43 -2.61 4.79 -14.81
N CYS A 44 -1.51 5.11 -14.13
CA CYS A 44 -1.23 6.40 -13.50
C CYS A 44 -1.27 7.61 -14.45
N TYR A 45 -1.23 7.39 -15.76
CA TYR A 45 -1.24 8.43 -16.79
C TYR A 45 -2.45 8.38 -17.71
N ILE A 46 -3.41 7.49 -17.52
CA ILE A 46 -4.54 7.31 -18.44
C ILE A 46 -5.84 7.21 -17.63
N PRO A 47 -6.57 8.31 -17.41
CA PRO A 47 -7.79 8.32 -16.59
C PRO A 47 -8.86 7.31 -17.02
N SER A 48 -8.96 7.02 -18.32
CA SER A 48 -9.93 6.07 -18.88
C SER A 48 -9.49 4.60 -18.83
N SER A 49 -8.32 4.28 -18.25
CA SER A 49 -7.76 2.93 -18.26
C SER A 49 -8.24 2.00 -17.15
N TRP A 50 -9.30 2.39 -16.42
CA TRP A 50 -9.89 1.54 -15.39
C TRP A 50 -10.29 0.18 -15.97
N GLN A 51 -9.72 -0.88 -15.42
CA GLN A 51 -10.00 -2.26 -15.82
C GLN A 51 -10.34 -3.09 -14.58
N GLN A 52 -11.45 -3.84 -14.64
CA GLN A 52 -11.74 -4.86 -13.63
C GLN A 52 -10.88 -6.08 -13.93
N LEU A 53 -10.10 -6.52 -12.95
CA LEU A 53 -9.26 -7.72 -13.03
C LEU A 53 -10.07 -8.97 -12.70
N PHE A 54 -10.81 -8.94 -11.60
CA PHE A 54 -11.77 -9.99 -11.27
C PHE A 54 -12.91 -9.45 -10.41
N LYS A 55 -13.99 -10.25 -10.33
CA LYS A 55 -15.20 -10.01 -9.57
C LYS A 55 -15.63 -11.32 -8.91
N GLN A 56 -15.87 -11.31 -7.59
CA GLN A 56 -16.38 -12.46 -6.86
C GLN A 56 -17.54 -12.05 -5.95
N GLU A 57 -18.63 -12.79 -6.03
CA GLU A 57 -19.85 -12.58 -5.25
C GLU A 57 -19.88 -13.55 -4.06
N TYR A 58 -20.40 -13.07 -2.93
CA TYR A 58 -20.50 -13.79 -1.67
C TYR A 58 -21.91 -13.64 -1.10
N HIS A 59 -22.32 -14.62 -0.29
CA HIS A 59 -23.57 -14.49 0.45
C HIS A 59 -23.46 -13.40 1.53
N ASP A 60 -22.34 -13.38 2.25
CA ASP A 60 -21.97 -12.29 3.17
C ASP A 60 -20.44 -12.19 3.28
N LEU A 61 -19.88 -11.02 2.99
CA LEU A 61 -18.45 -10.72 2.97
C LEU A 61 -18.09 -9.86 4.19
N PHE A 62 -17.47 -10.50 5.18
CA PHE A 62 -17.08 -9.84 6.43
C PHE A 62 -15.77 -9.08 6.28
N TYR A 63 -14.81 -9.72 5.60
CA TYR A 63 -13.43 -9.29 5.63
C TYR A 63 -12.75 -9.49 4.28
N ALA A 64 -11.98 -8.48 3.88
CA ALA A 64 -11.06 -8.58 2.76
C ALA A 64 -9.83 -7.68 3.03
N LYS A 65 -8.63 -8.26 2.96
CA LYS A 65 -7.36 -7.52 2.89
C LYS A 65 -6.58 -7.96 1.68
N CYS A 66 -5.97 -6.99 1.03
CA CYS A 66 -5.22 -7.21 -0.19
C CYS A 66 -3.75 -6.85 0.03
N THR A 67 -2.88 -7.52 -0.71
CA THR A 67 -1.48 -7.13 -0.89
C THR A 67 -1.06 -7.42 -2.33
N LEU A 68 -0.08 -6.67 -2.84
CA LEU A 68 0.52 -6.88 -4.14
C LEU A 68 1.91 -7.48 -3.96
N SER A 69 2.19 -8.59 -4.64
CA SER A 69 3.54 -9.10 -4.80
C SER A 69 4.11 -8.64 -6.13
N ILE A 70 5.09 -7.73 -6.08
CA ILE A 70 5.75 -7.22 -7.29
C ILE A 70 6.52 -8.34 -8.00
N GLU A 71 7.19 -9.19 -7.22
CA GLU A 71 8.07 -10.27 -7.67
C GLU A 71 7.32 -11.49 -8.17
N GLN A 72 6.22 -11.89 -7.52
CA GLN A 72 5.34 -12.95 -8.05
C GLN A 72 4.41 -12.45 -9.15
N ASN A 73 4.38 -11.13 -9.38
CA ASN A 73 3.42 -10.49 -10.26
C ASN A 73 1.98 -10.96 -9.98
N ALA A 74 1.61 -10.96 -8.71
CA ALA A 74 0.33 -11.49 -8.25
C ALA A 74 -0.29 -10.60 -7.18
N ILE A 75 -1.62 -10.57 -7.17
CA ILE A 75 -2.43 -9.94 -6.12
C ILE A 75 -2.93 -11.04 -5.21
N PHE A 76 -2.76 -10.84 -3.91
CA PHE A 76 -3.27 -11.76 -2.90
C PHE A 76 -4.38 -11.07 -2.10
N VAL A 77 -5.47 -11.80 -1.87
CA VAL A 77 -6.58 -11.32 -1.05
C VAL A 77 -6.95 -12.35 0.00
N LEU A 78 -6.80 -12.00 1.27
CA LEU A 78 -7.35 -12.78 2.38
C LEU A 78 -8.82 -12.40 2.54
N VAL A 79 -9.71 -13.38 2.39
CA VAL A 79 -11.17 -13.21 2.44
C VAL A 79 -11.73 -14.04 3.58
N ALA A 80 -12.64 -13.44 4.37
CA ALA A 80 -13.52 -14.21 5.25
C ALA A 80 -14.99 -13.87 4.90
N ALA A 81 -15.74 -14.90 4.55
CA ALA A 81 -17.08 -14.77 3.99
C ALA A 81 -17.92 -16.04 4.19
N PHE A 82 -19.22 -15.95 3.91
CA PHE A 82 -20.07 -17.11 3.64
C PHE A 82 -20.01 -17.48 2.15
N PHE A 83 -19.49 -18.67 1.87
CA PHE A 83 -19.42 -19.29 0.56
C PHE A 83 -20.68 -20.16 0.37
N GLY A 84 -21.81 -19.52 0.11
CA GLY A 84 -23.11 -20.19 0.12
C GLY A 84 -23.65 -20.35 1.54
N ARG A 85 -23.65 -21.58 2.09
CA ARG A 85 -24.16 -21.86 3.46
C ARG A 85 -23.06 -21.95 4.51
N ASP A 86 -21.82 -22.13 4.10
CA ASP A 86 -20.70 -22.35 5.01
C ASP A 86 -19.83 -21.10 5.12
N GLY A 87 -19.51 -20.73 6.35
CA GLY A 87 -18.56 -19.66 6.65
C GLY A 87 -17.14 -20.18 6.54
N GLY A 88 -16.25 -19.40 5.95
CA GLY A 88 -14.86 -19.82 5.80
C GLY A 88 -13.90 -18.67 5.58
N VAL A 89 -12.63 -19.02 5.51
CA VAL A 89 -11.53 -18.12 5.17
C VAL A 89 -10.77 -18.72 4.00
N CYS A 90 -10.45 -17.90 3.00
CA CYS A 90 -9.63 -18.29 1.87
C CYS A 90 -8.62 -17.21 1.50
N ILE A 91 -7.58 -17.60 0.78
CA ILE A 91 -6.67 -16.69 0.09
C ILE A 91 -6.92 -16.81 -1.40
N LEU A 92 -7.28 -15.70 -2.03
CA LEU A 92 -7.31 -15.58 -3.48
C LEU A 92 -5.93 -15.16 -3.98
N ARG A 93 -5.42 -15.83 -5.01
CA ARG A 93 -4.24 -15.43 -5.77
C ARG A 93 -4.67 -15.11 -7.19
N TYR A 94 -4.53 -13.85 -7.59
CA TYR A 94 -4.75 -13.42 -8.97
C TYR A 94 -3.40 -13.15 -9.64
N ASN A 95 -3.05 -13.97 -10.63
CA ASN A 95 -1.81 -13.83 -11.38
C ASN A 95 -1.98 -12.77 -12.48
N LEU A 96 -1.09 -11.76 -12.49
CA LEU A 96 -1.18 -10.63 -13.41
C LEU A 96 -0.69 -10.95 -14.84
N ASP A 97 0.08 -12.03 -15.03
CA ASP A 97 0.59 -12.45 -16.34
C ASP A 97 -0.42 -13.26 -17.14
N ASN A 98 -1.06 -14.24 -16.50
CA ASN A 98 -1.99 -15.17 -17.15
C ASN A 98 -3.46 -14.93 -16.80
N HIS A 99 -3.74 -14.00 -15.88
CA HIS A 99 -5.10 -13.64 -15.43
C HIS A 99 -5.87 -14.80 -14.77
N LEU A 100 -5.15 -15.80 -14.25
CA LEU A 100 -5.74 -16.89 -13.49
C LEU A 100 -6.05 -16.43 -12.06
N LEU A 101 -7.26 -16.75 -11.60
CA LEU A 101 -7.68 -16.59 -10.21
C LEU A 101 -7.71 -17.97 -9.55
N GLU A 102 -6.89 -18.13 -8.52
CA GLU A 102 -6.79 -19.34 -7.72
C GLU A 102 -7.31 -19.08 -6.31
N GLU A 103 -8.01 -20.04 -5.73
CA GLU A 103 -8.55 -19.98 -4.38
C GLU A 103 -7.90 -21.06 -3.51
N PHE A 104 -7.32 -20.63 -2.39
CA PHE A 104 -6.72 -21.51 -1.39
C PHE A 104 -7.61 -21.50 -0.15
N SER A 105 -8.22 -22.64 0.18
CA SER A 105 -9.04 -22.77 1.40
C SER A 105 -8.17 -22.97 2.64
N LEU A 106 -8.65 -22.59 3.83
CA LEU A 106 -7.93 -22.88 5.06
C LEU A 106 -7.78 -24.41 5.24
N ASP A 107 -6.56 -24.88 5.48
CA ASP A 107 -6.31 -26.30 5.73
C ASP A 107 -7.02 -26.72 7.03
N SER A 108 -7.94 -27.69 6.92
CA SER A 108 -8.74 -28.17 8.05
C SER A 108 -7.89 -28.79 9.16
N GLU A 109 -6.74 -29.38 8.83
CA GLU A 109 -5.84 -29.98 9.82
C GLU A 109 -5.07 -28.92 10.62
N GLU A 110 -4.87 -27.72 10.04
CA GLU A 110 -4.14 -26.61 10.66
C GLU A 110 -5.04 -25.43 11.05
N ALA A 111 -6.36 -25.57 10.91
CA ALA A 111 -7.32 -24.50 11.15
C ALA A 111 -7.24 -23.90 12.56
N TYR A 112 -6.93 -24.72 13.57
CA TYR A 112 -6.76 -24.28 14.96
C TYR A 112 -5.67 -23.21 15.12
N LYS A 113 -4.63 -23.21 14.27
CA LYS A 113 -3.57 -22.19 14.30
C LYS A 113 -4.07 -20.82 13.81
N PHE A 114 -5.13 -20.81 13.01
CA PHE A 114 -5.73 -19.59 12.49
C PHE A 114 -6.69 -18.94 13.49
N GLU A 115 -7.20 -19.67 14.49
CA GLU A 115 -8.12 -19.13 15.50
C GLU A 115 -7.52 -17.99 16.33
N GLU A 116 -6.19 -17.95 16.45
CA GLU A 116 -5.45 -16.87 17.14
C GLU A 116 -5.37 -15.57 16.31
N VAL A 117 -5.71 -15.62 15.01
CA VAL A 117 -5.61 -14.47 14.10
C VAL A 117 -6.81 -13.55 14.29
N THR A 118 -6.60 -12.41 14.93
CA THR A 118 -7.63 -11.37 15.05
C THR A 118 -7.77 -10.57 13.75
N LEU A 119 -8.63 -11.04 12.84
CA LEU A 119 -8.81 -10.47 11.49
C LEU A 119 -8.95 -8.95 11.45
N GLU A 120 -9.68 -8.34 12.39
CA GLU A 120 -9.90 -6.88 12.40
C GLU A 120 -8.61 -6.05 12.54
N ARG A 121 -7.60 -6.61 13.21
CA ARG A 121 -6.35 -5.93 13.57
C ARG A 121 -5.23 -6.19 12.58
N VAL A 122 -5.22 -7.36 11.96
CA VAL A 122 -4.08 -7.77 11.13
C VAL A 122 -3.98 -7.00 9.82
N GLY A 123 -2.73 -6.80 9.39
CA GLY A 123 -2.39 -6.46 8.01
C GLY A 123 -2.02 -7.71 7.24
N LEU A 124 -2.34 -7.75 5.96
CA LEU A 124 -1.78 -8.72 5.02
C LEU A 124 -0.61 -8.07 4.30
N GLY A 125 0.53 -8.75 4.27
CA GLY A 125 1.72 -8.34 3.54
C GLY A 125 2.28 -9.48 2.71
N CYS A 126 3.17 -9.13 1.78
CA CYS A 126 3.95 -10.10 1.02
C CYS A 126 5.41 -9.67 1.08
N GLY A 127 6.28 -10.59 1.46
CA GLY A 127 7.71 -10.44 1.38
C GLY A 127 8.19 -10.42 -0.07
N HIS A 128 9.40 -9.94 -0.27
CA HIS A 128 9.93 -9.60 -1.59
C HIS A 128 10.75 -10.75 -2.17
N LYS A 129 11.77 -11.23 -1.46
CA LYS A 129 12.73 -12.23 -1.96
C LYS A 129 12.22 -13.65 -1.81
N GLU A 130 11.76 -13.99 -0.61
CA GLU A 130 11.24 -15.31 -0.30
C GLU A 130 9.76 -15.42 -0.64
N ARG A 131 9.15 -14.30 -1.05
CA ARG A 131 7.80 -14.22 -1.59
C ARG A 131 6.76 -14.69 -0.58
N GLN A 132 7.11 -14.65 0.70
CA GLN A 132 6.30 -15.19 1.77
C GLN A 132 5.16 -14.26 2.10
N LEU A 133 3.93 -14.78 2.12
CA LEU A 133 2.79 -14.06 2.65
C LEU A 133 2.87 -14.04 4.17
N PHE A 134 2.46 -12.93 4.78
CA PHE A 134 2.45 -12.80 6.23
C PHE A 134 1.28 -11.97 6.72
N LEU A 135 0.89 -12.25 7.96
CA LEU A 135 -0.01 -11.44 8.76
C LEU A 135 0.74 -10.85 9.94
N TYR A 136 0.37 -9.65 10.36
CA TYR A 136 0.86 -9.11 11.61
C TYR A 136 -0.17 -8.16 12.23
N ASP A 137 -0.22 -8.12 13.56
CA ASP A 137 -1.09 -7.18 14.26
C ASP A 137 -0.53 -5.75 14.13
N ARG A 138 -1.33 -4.86 13.54
CA ARG A 138 -0.95 -3.46 13.29
C ARG A 138 -1.29 -2.52 14.45
N THR A 139 -1.81 -3.04 15.55
CA THR A 139 -2.34 -2.28 16.68
C THR A 139 -1.46 -2.37 17.94
N MET A 140 -0.42 -3.22 17.92
CA MET A 140 0.46 -3.45 19.07
C MET A 140 1.54 -2.37 19.24
N VAL A 141 1.20 -1.26 19.90
CA VAL A 141 2.16 -0.17 20.20
C VAL A 141 3.25 -0.64 21.15
N THR A 142 2.87 -1.42 22.17
CA THR A 142 3.75 -2.02 23.17
C THR A 142 3.49 -3.51 23.25
N GLY A 143 4.45 -4.27 23.78
CA GLY A 143 4.37 -5.72 23.85
C GLY A 143 4.76 -6.40 22.55
N GLN A 144 4.84 -7.73 22.62
CA GLN A 144 5.12 -8.59 21.48
C GLN A 144 4.16 -8.31 20.32
N ILE A 145 4.67 -8.33 19.09
CA ILE A 145 3.82 -8.13 17.90
C ILE A 145 3.47 -9.52 17.36
N PRO A 146 2.20 -9.95 17.41
CA PRO A 146 1.75 -11.15 16.73
C PRO A 146 2.08 -11.07 15.25
N PHE A 147 2.73 -12.11 14.74
CA PHE A 147 3.20 -12.21 13.37
C PHE A 147 3.03 -13.66 12.92
N TRP A 148 2.45 -13.87 11.75
CA TRP A 148 2.20 -15.19 11.20
C TRP A 148 2.69 -15.28 9.77
N ASN A 149 3.41 -16.36 9.46
CA ASN A 149 3.71 -16.72 8.08
C ASN A 149 2.55 -17.50 7.49
N ILE A 150 2.16 -17.15 6.27
CA ILE A 150 1.17 -17.89 5.49
C ILE A 150 1.92 -18.79 4.51
N TYR A 151 1.53 -20.06 4.47
CA TYR A 151 2.02 -21.05 3.51
C TYR A 151 0.89 -21.44 2.57
N LEU A 152 1.17 -21.41 1.26
CA LEU A 152 0.24 -21.86 0.24
C LEU A 152 0.65 -23.25 -0.24
N ASN A 153 -0.27 -24.20 -0.22
CA ASN A 153 -0.10 -25.54 -0.78
C ASN A 153 -0.83 -25.60 -2.12
N GLU A 154 -0.07 -25.52 -3.21
CA GLU A 154 -0.61 -25.52 -4.58
C GLU A 154 -1.17 -26.88 -5.01
N GLU A 155 -0.69 -27.99 -4.44
CA GLU A 155 -1.20 -29.33 -4.79
C GLU A 155 -2.58 -29.57 -4.18
N LYS A 156 -2.78 -29.14 -2.94
CA LYS A 156 -4.06 -29.29 -2.22
C LYS A 156 -5.01 -28.10 -2.41
N MET A 157 -4.53 -26.99 -2.98
CA MET A 157 -5.24 -25.70 -3.01
C MET A 157 -5.69 -25.26 -1.61
N THR A 158 -4.78 -25.39 -0.63
CA THR A 158 -5.02 -24.97 0.75
C THR A 158 -3.98 -23.96 1.23
N PHE A 159 -4.27 -23.25 2.31
CA PHE A 159 -3.27 -22.45 3.02
C PHE A 159 -3.29 -22.74 4.51
N SER A 160 -2.17 -22.47 5.17
CA SER A 160 -2.05 -22.53 6.61
C SER A 160 -1.22 -21.38 7.16
N VAL A 161 -1.23 -21.22 8.48
CA VAL A 161 -0.48 -20.19 9.19
C VAL A 161 0.44 -20.77 10.24
N ASN A 162 1.62 -20.16 10.40
CA ASN A 162 2.54 -20.46 11.49
C ASN A 162 2.83 -19.19 12.29
N SER A 163 2.59 -19.25 13.61
CA SER A 163 2.84 -18.14 14.52
C SER A 163 4.34 -18.00 14.78
N LEU A 164 4.90 -16.84 14.46
CA LEU A 164 6.31 -16.47 14.61
C LEU A 164 6.40 -15.03 15.12
N PRO A 165 5.89 -14.75 16.32
CA PRO A 165 5.73 -13.40 16.82
C PRO A 165 7.07 -12.65 16.95
N ILE A 166 7.03 -11.33 16.81
CA ILE A 166 8.18 -10.45 17.02
C ILE A 166 8.29 -10.15 18.51
N LEU A 167 9.32 -10.70 19.14
CA LEU A 167 9.56 -10.56 20.57
C LEU A 167 9.82 -9.11 20.95
N ASP A 168 9.49 -8.77 22.19
CA ASP A 168 9.63 -7.43 22.71
C ASP A 168 10.68 -7.37 23.82
N GLU A 169 11.31 -6.20 23.95
CA GLU A 169 12.25 -5.91 25.03
C GLU A 169 11.65 -4.80 25.91
N GLU A 170 11.36 -5.09 27.18
CA GLU A 170 10.61 -4.20 28.10
C GLU A 170 11.06 -2.72 28.01
N ASN A 171 12.37 -2.47 27.99
CA ASN A 171 12.96 -1.12 28.00
C ASN A 171 12.68 -0.26 26.75
N ILE A 172 12.45 -0.88 25.59
CA ILE A 172 12.23 -0.14 24.33
C ILE A 172 10.77 0.32 24.22
N CYS A 173 9.87 -0.45 24.83
CA CYS A 173 8.47 -0.50 24.44
C CYS A 173 7.61 0.43 25.27
N GLU A 174 7.96 0.61 26.54
CA GLU A 174 7.37 1.62 27.42
C GLU A 174 7.49 3.04 26.85
N ASN A 175 8.51 3.27 26.02
CA ASN A 175 8.80 4.56 25.40
C ASN A 175 8.28 4.70 23.97
N CYS A 176 7.57 3.72 23.40
CA CYS A 176 7.04 3.79 22.04
C CYS A 176 5.59 4.32 22.03
N THR A 177 5.28 5.25 21.10
CA THR A 177 3.92 5.82 20.93
C THR A 177 3.34 5.64 19.54
N ARG A 178 4.01 4.87 18.67
CA ARG A 178 3.57 4.65 17.30
C ARG A 178 3.32 3.17 17.05
N PHE A 179 2.29 2.88 16.27
CA PHE A 179 2.04 1.52 15.80
C PHE A 179 3.25 1.00 15.02
N PRO A 180 3.63 -0.28 15.21
CA PRO A 180 4.76 -0.87 14.55
C PRO A 180 4.49 -1.06 13.07
N VAL A 181 5.55 -1.01 12.28
CA VAL A 181 5.47 -1.21 10.84
C VAL A 181 6.45 -2.29 10.43
N VAL A 182 5.96 -3.38 9.83
CA VAL A 182 6.83 -4.38 9.22
C VAL A 182 7.38 -3.79 7.93
N ILE A 183 8.70 -3.59 7.87
CA ILE A 183 9.41 -3.01 6.73
C ILE A 183 10.02 -4.07 5.81
N ASN A 184 10.16 -5.31 6.28
CA ASN A 184 10.53 -6.46 5.45
C ASN A 184 9.92 -7.73 6.04
N GLY A 185 8.95 -8.31 5.32
CA GLY A 185 8.23 -9.51 5.74
C GLY A 185 9.10 -10.77 5.79
N ASP A 186 9.89 -11.02 4.74
CA ASP A 186 10.73 -12.24 4.63
C ASP A 186 11.70 -12.33 5.81
N LYS A 187 12.30 -11.20 6.20
CA LYS A 187 13.25 -11.12 7.30
C LYS A 187 12.60 -10.72 8.62
N ARG A 188 11.26 -10.76 8.71
CA ARG A 188 10.49 -10.40 9.91
C ARG A 188 10.96 -9.07 10.54
N ARG A 189 11.34 -8.07 9.74
CA ARG A 189 11.89 -6.79 10.23
C ARG A 189 10.77 -5.81 10.50
N ALA A 190 10.69 -5.34 11.74
CA ALA A 190 9.76 -4.31 12.16
C ALA A 190 10.50 -3.03 12.57
N LEU A 191 9.83 -1.91 12.36
CA LEU A 191 10.25 -0.57 12.75
C LEU A 191 9.40 -0.11 13.93
N ARG A 192 10.08 0.36 14.97
CA ARG A 192 9.52 1.15 16.07
C ARG A 192 10.23 2.50 16.20
N ILE A 193 9.49 3.50 16.65
CA ILE A 193 10.01 4.83 16.94
C ILE A 193 9.57 5.20 18.34
N SER A 194 10.54 5.50 19.20
CA SER A 194 10.31 5.92 20.58
C SER A 194 9.94 7.41 20.68
N ASN A 195 9.53 7.82 21.88
CA ASN A 195 9.15 9.20 22.23
C ASN A 195 10.32 10.18 22.15
N ASP A 196 11.53 9.70 22.37
CA ASP A 196 12.78 10.45 22.17
C ASP A 196 13.33 10.31 20.74
N TYR A 197 12.49 9.89 19.79
CA TYR A 197 12.76 9.85 18.34
C TYR A 197 13.85 8.87 17.91
N LYS A 198 14.20 7.91 18.76
CA LYS A 198 15.11 6.83 18.39
C LYS A 198 14.39 5.82 17.50
N VAL A 199 15.13 5.31 16.53
CA VAL A 199 14.65 4.34 15.56
C VAL A 199 15.15 2.97 15.97
N PHE A 200 14.23 2.05 16.23
CA PHE A 200 14.53 0.67 16.55
C PHE A 200 14.09 -0.25 15.43
N ILE A 201 14.98 -1.13 15.00
CA ILE A 201 14.71 -2.14 13.97
C ILE A 201 14.86 -3.52 14.60
N TYR A 202 13.84 -4.35 14.45
CA TYR A 202 13.94 -5.74 14.87
C TYR A 202 14.78 -6.55 13.87
N ASN A 203 15.78 -7.26 14.40
CA ASN A 203 16.63 -8.15 13.64
C ASN A 203 16.21 -9.61 13.90
N SER A 204 15.73 -10.29 12.84
CA SER A 204 15.32 -11.69 12.92
C SER A 204 16.45 -12.65 13.28
N ASP A 205 17.69 -12.31 12.90
CA ASP A 205 18.83 -13.22 13.01
C ASP A 205 19.33 -13.29 14.46
N SER A 206 19.24 -12.18 15.19
CA SER A 206 19.58 -12.08 16.63
C SER A 206 18.36 -12.12 17.56
N GLU A 207 17.14 -12.16 16.99
CA GLU A 207 15.86 -12.05 17.68
C GLU A 207 15.74 -10.86 18.65
N SER A 208 16.42 -9.75 18.33
CA SER A 208 16.53 -8.57 19.21
C SER A 208 16.19 -7.26 18.49
N TRP A 209 15.90 -6.23 19.27
CA TRP A 209 15.73 -4.87 18.76
C TRP A 209 17.06 -4.12 18.77
N GLU A 210 17.43 -3.53 17.64
CA GLU A 210 18.67 -2.78 17.50
C GLU A 210 18.37 -1.29 17.32
N LEU A 211 19.16 -0.44 17.99
CA LEU A 211 19.10 1.01 17.83
C LEU A 211 19.82 1.42 16.54
N PHE A 212 19.10 2.12 15.66
CA PHE A 212 19.65 2.66 14.42
C PHE A 212 19.88 4.16 14.56
N ASN A 213 21.10 4.60 14.25
CA ASN A 213 21.47 6.02 14.26
C ASN A 213 21.16 6.69 12.92
N VAL A 214 20.87 7.98 12.94
CA VAL A 214 20.69 8.75 11.70
C VAL A 214 22.03 8.91 10.97
N ASP A 215 22.02 8.72 9.65
CA ASP A 215 23.14 9.12 8.78
C ASP A 215 23.04 10.63 8.52
N ASP A 216 23.56 11.44 9.45
CA ASP A 216 23.42 12.90 9.48
C ASP A 216 23.87 13.60 8.20
N GLY A 217 24.83 13.02 7.47
CA GLY A 217 25.31 13.59 6.21
C GLY A 217 24.33 13.47 5.04
N LYS A 218 23.27 12.64 5.18
CA LYS A 218 22.37 12.25 4.07
C LYS A 218 20.89 12.29 4.41
N SER A 219 20.53 12.38 5.69
CA SER A 219 19.13 12.46 6.10
C SER A 219 18.57 13.87 5.88
N GLY A 220 17.46 13.97 5.16
CA GLY A 220 16.75 15.23 4.92
C GLY A 220 15.69 15.56 5.99
N LEU A 221 15.49 14.68 6.97
CA LEU A 221 14.50 14.83 8.02
C LEU A 221 15.11 14.50 9.39
N ASP A 222 14.92 15.42 10.33
CA ASP A 222 15.12 15.19 11.75
C ASP A 222 13.76 14.90 12.40
N LEU A 223 13.65 13.71 13.01
CA LEU A 223 12.42 13.22 13.62
C LEU A 223 12.04 14.01 14.88
N SER A 224 12.99 14.68 15.54
CA SER A 224 12.77 15.46 16.76
C SER A 224 11.78 16.61 16.57
N TYR A 225 11.67 17.13 15.34
CA TYR A 225 10.70 18.17 14.98
C TYR A 225 9.24 17.71 15.01
N PHE A 226 8.98 16.40 15.08
CA PHE A 226 7.62 15.83 15.03
C PHE A 226 7.16 15.28 16.39
N ALA A 227 7.61 15.92 17.47
CA ALA A 227 7.17 15.69 18.84
C ALA A 227 5.68 15.38 18.94
N VAL A 228 5.36 14.12 19.23
CA VAL A 228 4.00 13.69 19.51
C VAL A 228 3.78 13.88 21.01
N ARG A 229 2.98 14.88 21.38
CA ARG A 229 2.49 15.00 22.76
C ARG A 229 1.39 13.96 22.97
N GLY A 230 1.79 12.74 23.35
CA GLY A 230 0.90 11.67 23.78
C GLY A 230 0.12 10.98 22.65
N LEU A 231 -0.26 9.73 22.91
CA LEU A 231 -1.34 9.05 22.20
C LEU A 231 -2.66 9.70 22.61
N ASN A 232 -3.03 10.81 21.98
CA ASN A 232 -4.44 11.18 22.01
C ASN A 232 -5.17 10.19 21.11
N GLU A 233 -5.88 9.24 21.72
CA GLU A 233 -6.94 8.48 21.05
C GLU A 233 -7.85 9.47 20.34
N THR A 234 -7.59 9.66 19.05
CA THR A 234 -8.37 10.53 18.20
C THR A 234 -9.56 9.69 17.75
N PHE A 235 -10.52 9.50 18.65
CA PHE A 235 -11.87 9.10 18.25
C PHE A 235 -12.34 10.11 17.21
N GLY A 236 -12.56 9.61 16.00
CA GLY A 236 -12.61 10.40 14.77
C GLY A 236 -13.53 11.61 14.85
N ARG A 237 -12.94 12.81 14.85
CA ARG A 237 -13.64 14.00 14.35
C ARG A 237 -13.86 13.92 12.83
N ASN A 238 -13.07 13.10 12.12
CA ASN A 238 -13.12 12.92 10.67
C ASN A 238 -13.30 11.45 10.21
N TRP A 239 -13.77 10.54 11.08
CA TRP A 239 -14.00 9.13 10.72
C TRP A 239 -12.77 8.38 10.15
N HIS A 240 -11.57 8.76 10.58
CA HIS A 240 -10.35 8.01 10.26
C HIS A 240 -10.36 6.65 10.98
N ARG A 241 -9.88 5.59 10.31
CA ARG A 241 -9.75 4.24 10.90
C ARG A 241 -8.81 4.27 12.10
N ILE A 242 -9.03 3.36 13.06
CA ILE A 242 -8.25 3.12 14.30
C ILE A 242 -6.71 3.15 14.12
N THR A 243 -6.20 2.86 12.91
CA THR A 243 -4.77 2.86 12.59
C THR A 243 -4.21 4.20 12.07
N VAL A 244 -5.01 5.26 12.01
CA VAL A 244 -4.60 6.59 11.53
C VAL A 244 -4.67 7.55 12.70
N ILE A 245 -3.63 7.54 13.53
CA ILE A 245 -3.35 8.69 14.38
C ILE A 245 -3.15 9.87 13.42
N GLU A 246 -3.92 10.95 13.56
CA GLU A 246 -3.67 12.24 12.89
C GLU A 246 -2.36 12.83 13.46
N SER A 247 -1.25 12.15 13.20
CA SER A 247 0.08 12.63 13.49
C SER A 247 0.57 13.38 12.27
N LYS A 248 1.29 14.48 12.49
CA LYS A 248 2.03 15.17 11.42
C LYS A 248 2.97 14.22 10.68
N LEU A 249 3.33 13.07 11.26
CA LEU A 249 4.13 12.02 10.64
C LEU A 249 3.32 10.73 10.49
N SER A 250 3.21 10.22 9.27
CA SER A 250 2.64 8.91 8.94
C SER A 250 3.69 8.04 8.24
N ILE A 251 3.68 6.73 8.47
CA ILE A 251 4.62 5.79 7.86
C ILE A 251 3.83 4.83 6.96
N PHE A 252 4.32 4.60 5.75
CA PHE A 252 3.69 3.72 4.78
C PHE A 252 4.69 2.69 4.28
N VAL A 253 4.26 1.43 4.25
CA VAL A 253 5.02 0.34 3.64
C VAL A 253 4.20 -0.30 2.51
N ASP A 254 4.90 -0.62 1.43
CA ASP A 254 4.40 -1.34 0.26
C ASP A 254 5.56 -2.16 -0.31
N GLY A 255 5.61 -3.45 0.02
CA GLY A 255 6.77 -4.29 -0.25
C GLY A 255 8.05 -3.74 0.39
N ASP A 256 9.09 -3.52 -0.43
CA ASP A 256 10.40 -3.01 -0.01
C ASP A 256 10.45 -1.48 0.20
N PHE A 257 9.35 -0.80 -0.07
CA PHE A 257 9.29 0.65 0.02
C PHE A 257 8.73 1.09 1.37
N CYS A 258 9.53 1.83 2.13
CA CYS A 258 9.10 2.51 3.35
C CYS A 258 9.19 4.02 3.16
N PHE A 259 8.07 4.72 3.34
CA PHE A 259 8.00 6.17 3.19
C PHE A 259 7.40 6.83 4.43
N PHE A 260 8.04 7.93 4.83
CA PHE A 260 7.57 8.83 5.88
C PHE A 260 6.88 10.00 5.19
N LYS A 261 5.60 10.22 5.50
CA LYS A 261 4.86 11.41 5.07
C LYS A 261 4.76 12.38 6.22
N VAL A 262 5.13 13.62 5.96
CA VAL A 262 5.05 14.71 6.92
C VAL A 262 4.09 15.78 6.43
N LEU A 263 3.09 16.15 7.24
CA LEU A 263 2.23 17.31 6.98
C LEU A 263 2.80 18.55 7.69
N ARG A 264 3.26 19.54 6.91
CA ARG A 264 3.83 20.80 7.41
C ARG A 264 3.32 21.96 6.56
N ASN A 265 2.79 23.00 7.21
CA ASN A 265 2.32 24.22 6.54
C ASN A 265 1.31 23.99 5.39
N GLY A 266 0.47 22.94 5.49
CA GLY A 266 -0.51 22.59 4.44
C GLY A 266 0.08 21.78 3.28
N GLU A 267 1.36 21.44 3.31
CA GLU A 267 2.02 20.59 2.32
C GLU A 267 2.40 19.22 2.91
N HIS A 268 2.29 18.19 2.08
CA HIS A 268 2.69 16.83 2.38
C HIS A 268 4.10 16.60 1.82
N PHE A 269 5.07 16.41 2.69
CA PHE A 269 6.46 16.08 2.36
C PHE A 269 6.65 14.57 2.45
N PHE A 270 7.42 13.99 1.54
CA PHE A 270 7.70 12.55 1.52
C PHE A 270 9.19 12.30 1.68
N PHE A 271 9.53 11.35 2.54
CA PHE A 271 10.90 10.92 2.78
C PHE A 271 10.99 9.41 2.62
N LYS A 272 11.91 8.95 1.78
CA LYS A 272 12.20 7.53 1.63
C LYS A 272 13.05 7.08 2.80
N PHE A 273 12.57 6.09 3.53
CA PHE A 273 13.30 5.47 4.63
C PHE A 273 14.18 4.34 4.08
N THR A 274 15.47 4.43 4.34
CA THR A 274 16.45 3.39 3.98
C THR A 274 17.29 3.06 5.20
N ILE A 275 17.69 1.78 5.32
CA ILE A 275 18.50 1.30 6.44
C ILE A 275 19.76 0.61 5.93
N SER A 276 20.84 0.76 6.69
CA SER A 276 22.08 -0.01 6.55
C SER A 276 22.23 -0.87 7.79
N ILE A 277 21.99 -2.18 7.63
CA ILE A 277 22.12 -3.14 8.74
C ILE A 277 23.56 -3.22 9.23
N LYS A 278 24.54 -3.24 8.32
CA LYS A 278 25.95 -3.36 8.66
C LYS A 278 26.44 -2.19 9.53
N GLU A 279 25.96 -0.99 9.24
CA GLU A 279 26.39 0.24 9.92
C GLU A 279 25.45 0.63 11.06
N CYS A 280 24.35 -0.11 11.27
CA CYS A 280 23.24 0.25 12.16
C CYS A 280 22.80 1.72 11.98
N THR A 281 22.64 2.14 10.72
CA THR A 281 22.21 3.51 10.37
C THR A 281 20.97 3.54 9.51
N TYR A 282 20.21 4.64 9.59
CA TYR A 282 19.08 4.91 8.73
C TYR A 282 19.18 6.29 8.06
N ARG A 283 18.46 6.46 6.96
CA ARG A 283 18.38 7.73 6.20
C ARG A 283 16.94 8.01 5.81
N LEU A 284 16.55 9.28 5.88
CA LEU A 284 15.27 9.78 5.38
C LEU A 284 15.52 10.72 4.20
N GLU A 285 15.53 10.16 2.99
CA GLU A 285 15.86 10.91 1.77
C GLU A 285 14.65 11.71 1.28
N ASN A 286 14.77 13.03 1.15
CA ASN A 286 13.67 13.88 0.68
C ASN A 286 13.29 13.53 -0.77
N CYS A 287 12.02 13.18 -0.98
CA CYS A 287 11.47 12.80 -2.27
C CYS A 287 10.58 13.91 -2.88
N GLY A 288 10.39 15.02 -2.18
CA GLY A 288 9.59 16.16 -2.59
C GLY A 288 8.39 16.42 -1.70
N CYS A 289 7.65 17.47 -2.05
CA CYS A 289 6.43 17.86 -1.38
C CYS A 289 5.28 18.12 -2.35
N ILE A 290 4.06 18.06 -1.84
CA ILE A 290 2.86 18.37 -2.60
C ILE A 290 1.78 19.02 -1.73
N SER A 291 1.12 20.02 -2.28
CA SER A 291 -0.17 20.49 -1.77
C SER A 291 -1.27 19.58 -2.30
N LEU A 292 -1.98 18.89 -1.41
CA LEU A 292 -3.10 18.03 -1.79
C LEU A 292 -4.41 18.81 -1.88
N ASP A 293 -5.27 18.39 -2.79
CA ASP A 293 -6.66 18.84 -2.78
C ASP A 293 -7.35 18.33 -1.51
N LYS A 294 -8.09 19.19 -0.80
CA LYS A 294 -8.81 18.82 0.43
C LYS A 294 -9.69 17.57 0.27
N ARG A 295 -10.21 17.33 -0.94
CA ARG A 295 -11.03 16.15 -1.25
C ARG A 295 -10.23 14.84 -1.22
N LEU A 296 -8.92 14.90 -1.47
CA LEU A 296 -8.02 13.76 -1.32
C LEU A 296 -7.54 13.58 0.11
N GLU A 297 -7.47 14.66 0.90
CA GLU A 297 -7.03 14.58 2.30
C GLU A 297 -8.02 13.79 3.17
N THR A 298 -9.31 13.84 2.84
CA THR A 298 -10.35 13.09 3.54
C THR A 298 -10.40 11.62 3.09
N LEU A 299 -10.20 10.70 4.04
CA LEU A 299 -10.48 9.26 3.90
C LEU A 299 -9.77 8.56 2.72
N CYS A 300 -8.51 8.89 2.48
CA CYS A 300 -7.69 8.18 1.51
C CYS A 300 -6.82 7.10 2.14
N PHE A 301 -6.52 6.05 1.37
CA PHE A 301 -5.36 5.20 1.62
C PHE A 301 -4.23 5.55 0.67
N LEU A 302 -3.03 5.16 1.07
CA LEU A 302 -1.80 5.44 0.36
C LEU A 302 -1.16 4.15 -0.14
N SER A 303 -0.90 4.10 -1.44
CA SER A 303 -0.04 3.08 -2.04
C SER A 303 1.20 3.75 -2.61
N CYS A 304 2.31 3.05 -2.60
CA CYS A 304 3.58 3.61 -3.06
C CYS A 304 4.33 2.58 -3.87
N SER A 305 5.16 3.09 -4.79
CA SER A 305 6.15 2.35 -5.53
C SER A 305 7.48 3.10 -5.42
N LYS A 306 8.51 2.61 -6.10
CA LYS A 306 9.79 3.32 -6.22
C LYS A 306 9.63 4.75 -6.76
N LEU A 307 8.67 4.95 -7.67
CA LEU A 307 8.58 6.16 -8.50
C LEU A 307 7.44 7.09 -8.07
N LYS A 308 6.37 6.55 -7.48
CA LYS A 308 5.12 7.26 -7.29
C LYS A 308 4.44 6.92 -5.97
N ILE A 309 3.62 7.84 -5.51
CA ILE A 309 2.64 7.65 -4.45
C ILE A 309 1.25 7.87 -5.04
N ALA A 310 0.34 6.97 -4.72
CA ALA A 310 -1.07 7.03 -5.09
C ALA A 310 -1.92 7.28 -3.85
N PHE A 311 -2.71 8.35 -3.90
CA PHE A 311 -3.77 8.67 -2.97
C PHE A 311 -5.07 8.10 -3.52
N VAL A 312 -5.75 7.26 -2.76
CA VAL A 312 -6.98 6.62 -3.24
C VAL A 312 -8.09 6.82 -2.25
N ASN A 313 -9.20 7.38 -2.74
CA ASN A 313 -10.48 7.35 -2.03
C ASN A 313 -11.60 6.89 -2.99
N LYS A 314 -12.82 6.79 -2.47
CA LYS A 314 -13.98 6.29 -3.22
C LYS A 314 -14.44 7.20 -4.36
N HIS A 315 -13.94 8.42 -4.46
CA HIS A 315 -14.32 9.41 -5.47
C HIS A 315 -13.20 9.74 -6.45
N ILE A 316 -11.96 9.80 -5.96
CA ILE A 316 -10.80 10.34 -6.66
C ILE A 316 -9.58 9.47 -6.36
N VAL A 317 -8.76 9.25 -7.38
CA VAL A 317 -7.37 8.80 -7.22
C VAL A 317 -6.41 9.90 -7.65
N GLY A 318 -5.35 10.09 -6.89
CA GLY A 318 -4.32 11.10 -7.14
C GLY A 318 -2.93 10.48 -7.20
N PHE A 319 -2.15 10.79 -8.23
CA PHE A 319 -0.79 10.29 -8.40
C PHE A 319 0.23 11.41 -8.23
N VAL A 320 1.28 11.10 -7.46
CA VAL A 320 2.37 12.00 -7.14
C VAL A 320 3.69 11.31 -7.48
N ALA A 321 4.48 11.93 -8.33
CA ALA A 321 5.85 11.47 -8.59
C ALA A 321 6.74 11.85 -7.39
N ILE A 322 7.44 10.86 -6.84
CA ILE A 322 8.42 11.01 -5.75
C ILE A 322 9.86 10.89 -6.24
N GLN A 323 10.03 10.46 -7.48
CA GLN A 323 11.27 10.58 -8.24
C GLN A 323 10.97 11.32 -9.54
N PRO A 324 11.94 12.05 -10.13
CA PRO A 324 11.77 12.64 -11.44
C PRO A 324 11.31 11.58 -12.45
N PRO A 325 10.19 11.79 -13.17
CA PRO A 325 9.74 10.83 -14.17
C PRO A 325 10.74 10.73 -15.32
N GLU A 326 10.80 9.56 -15.95
CA GLU A 326 11.67 9.33 -17.10
C GLU A 326 11.21 10.17 -18.31
N LEU A 327 12.14 10.46 -19.24
CA LEU A 327 11.82 11.20 -20.47
C LEU A 327 10.63 10.58 -21.22
N ARG A 328 10.56 9.24 -21.29
CA ARG A 328 9.45 8.51 -21.90
C ARG A 328 8.11 8.85 -21.22
N GLU A 329 8.08 8.89 -19.89
CA GLU A 329 6.87 9.20 -19.13
C GLU A 329 6.45 10.65 -19.32
N ILE A 330 7.41 11.58 -19.36
CA ILE A 330 7.17 13.00 -19.64
C ILE A 330 6.57 13.17 -21.04
N CYS A 331 7.17 12.57 -22.06
CA CYS A 331 6.67 12.60 -23.43
C CYS A 331 5.28 11.96 -23.53
N PHE A 332 5.08 10.81 -22.88
CA PHE A 332 3.78 10.15 -22.87
C PHE A 332 2.71 11.03 -22.24
N TRP A 333 2.97 11.60 -21.06
CA TRP A 333 2.06 12.52 -20.39
C TRP A 333 1.78 13.78 -21.20
N ALA A 334 2.79 14.34 -21.88
CA ALA A 334 2.62 15.48 -22.76
C ALA A 334 1.66 15.16 -23.93
N ILE A 335 1.83 14.01 -24.58
CA ILE A 335 0.92 13.56 -25.65
C ILE A 335 -0.49 13.33 -25.09
N GLN A 336 -0.61 12.70 -23.92
CA GLN A 336 -1.91 12.41 -23.33
C GLN A 336 -2.74 13.67 -23.06
N LYS A 337 -2.10 14.79 -22.69
CA LYS A 337 -2.79 16.07 -22.43
C LYS A 337 -3.60 16.57 -23.63
N GLU A 338 -3.19 16.25 -24.86
CA GLU A 338 -3.94 16.57 -26.08
C GLU A 338 -5.26 15.79 -26.18
N TYR A 339 -5.35 14.63 -25.53
CA TYR A 339 -6.51 13.74 -25.55
C TYR A 339 -7.33 13.76 -24.26
N PHE A 340 -6.95 14.63 -23.32
CA PHE A 340 -7.67 14.77 -22.07
C PHE A 340 -8.66 15.90 -22.11
N VAL A 341 -9.76 15.70 -21.38
CA VAL A 341 -10.66 16.78 -21.00
C VAL A 341 -10.45 17.05 -19.52
N LYS A 342 -9.80 18.18 -19.18
CA LYS A 342 -9.73 18.66 -17.79
C LYS A 342 -11.12 19.17 -17.41
N ARG A 343 -11.75 18.57 -16.40
CA ARG A 343 -12.96 19.17 -15.81
C ARG A 343 -12.54 20.35 -14.96
N THR A 344 -12.78 21.56 -15.47
CA THR A 344 -12.39 22.82 -14.83
C THR A 344 -13.02 23.01 -13.44
N CYS A 345 -14.22 22.48 -13.19
CA CYS A 345 -14.89 22.57 -11.89
C CYS A 345 -14.25 21.71 -10.79
N ASP A 346 -13.56 20.61 -11.16
CA ASP A 346 -13.07 19.62 -10.21
C ASP A 346 -11.58 19.32 -10.33
N ASN A 347 -10.85 19.95 -11.25
CA ASN A 347 -9.45 19.63 -11.57
C ASN A 347 -9.19 18.13 -11.88
N LEU A 348 -10.22 17.38 -12.26
CA LEU A 348 -10.11 15.96 -12.60
C LEU A 348 -9.85 15.77 -14.11
N TRP A 349 -8.90 14.90 -14.43
CA TRP A 349 -8.67 14.47 -15.80
C TRP A 349 -9.64 13.35 -16.19
N LYS A 350 -10.14 13.43 -17.42
CA LYS A 350 -10.96 12.40 -18.05
C LYS A 350 -10.49 12.13 -19.48
N GLY A 351 -10.78 10.93 -19.97
CA GLY A 351 -10.35 10.47 -21.28
C GLY A 351 -8.93 9.91 -21.23
N GLY A 352 -8.19 10.11 -22.32
CA GLY A 352 -6.89 9.50 -22.54
C GLY A 352 -6.93 8.41 -23.59
N LYS A 353 -5.74 8.03 -24.07
CA LYS A 353 -5.55 6.99 -25.07
C LYS A 353 -4.54 5.97 -24.58
N THR A 354 -4.81 4.68 -24.74
CA THR A 354 -3.81 3.65 -24.46
C THR A 354 -2.57 3.83 -25.33
N GLU A 355 -1.42 3.29 -24.91
CA GLU A 355 -0.21 3.32 -25.74
C GLU A 355 -0.46 2.65 -27.11
N LYS A 356 -1.28 1.60 -27.15
CA LYS A 356 -1.69 0.93 -28.38
C LYS A 356 -2.52 1.85 -29.30
N GLU A 357 -3.44 2.62 -28.75
CA GLU A 357 -4.20 3.62 -29.52
C GLU A 357 -3.31 4.75 -30.01
N LEU A 358 -2.42 5.28 -29.17
CA LEU A 358 -1.48 6.32 -29.57
C LEU A 358 -0.53 5.82 -30.67
N ARG A 359 -0.01 4.59 -30.56
CA ARG A 359 0.80 3.98 -31.61
C ARG A 359 0.04 3.91 -32.93
N LYS A 360 -1.23 3.51 -32.91
CA LYS A 360 -2.07 3.51 -34.13
C LYS A 360 -2.22 4.91 -34.72
N ILE A 361 -2.54 5.92 -33.90
CA ILE A 361 -2.71 7.31 -34.33
C ILE A 361 -1.41 7.85 -34.94
N LEU A 362 -0.29 7.66 -34.25
CA LEU A 362 1.02 8.12 -34.69
C LEU A 362 1.51 7.38 -35.95
N SER A 363 1.23 6.07 -36.06
CA SER A 363 1.55 5.29 -37.27
C SER A 363 0.70 5.64 -38.49
N ILE A 364 -0.51 6.20 -38.28
CA ILE A 364 -1.35 6.70 -39.37
C ILE A 364 -0.84 8.07 -39.83
N ASN A 365 -0.33 8.89 -38.91
CA ASN A 365 0.23 10.21 -39.22
C ASN A 365 1.63 10.18 -39.85
N SER A 366 2.35 9.05 -39.82
CA SER A 366 3.63 8.89 -40.53
C SER A 366 3.54 8.80 -42.06
N ASN A 367 2.33 8.91 -42.63
CA ASN A 367 2.12 9.15 -44.06
C ASN A 367 2.09 10.64 -44.44
N LEU A 368 2.33 11.56 -43.49
CA LEU A 368 2.73 12.91 -43.83
C LEU A 368 4.13 12.83 -44.46
N LYS A 369 4.17 12.95 -45.79
CA LYS A 369 5.39 13.23 -46.54
C LYS A 369 6.15 14.32 -45.78
N LEU A 370 7.28 13.94 -45.19
CA LEU A 370 8.34 14.88 -44.90
C LEU A 370 8.64 15.56 -46.24
N ILE A 371 8.28 16.84 -46.29
CA ILE A 371 8.64 17.74 -47.38
C ILE A 371 10.18 17.76 -47.38
N ASP A 372 10.76 17.45 -48.53
CA ASP A 372 12.20 17.65 -48.81
C ASP A 372 12.63 19.10 -48.58
#